data_AF-U1NWS4-F1
#
_entry.id   AF-U1NWS4-F1
#
_cell.length_a   1.000
_cell.length_b   1.000
_cell.length_c   1.000
_cell.angle_alpha   90.00
_cell.angle_beta   90.00
_cell.angle_gamma   90.00
#
_symmetry.space_group_name_H-M   'P 1'
#
loop_
_entity.id
_entity.type
_entity.pdbx_description
1 polymer ?
#
loop_
_entity_poly.entity_id
_entity_poly.type
_entity_poly.pdbx_seq_one_letter_code
_entity_poly.pdbx_strand_id
1 'polypeptide(L)'
;MCEGVDLSRPATPAEPLRSYFERVDPSFVDSGPLARLATFGTSSGPVVERALDEATAAARAIEERLLDSEEAYVDAAGRRAWTRARHLCRVVKQTCDWSRVRHKTTGPNPEGMARRDQYMAANVGWCVEQDPNGRVAVWAHNSHVKRGTFDDGQVWTDAATMGEQLAREFGDCYTSVGFDVGRGRFRAAEAGETDNNGPRQFALGEPADGTATAQFDAVGNTPWLLDVRAAAADPRLRDWLNTPQRIRWVGTVYDPDAPGQQYLQTPLTGFDGLLFLSRSTPSRPLGASGESRDS
;
A
#
# COMPACT_ATOMS: atom_id res chain seq x y z
N MET A 1 10.39 4.39 -12.98
CA MET A 1 9.15 3.65 -13.36
C MET A 1 8.34 3.49 -12.09
N CYS A 2 7.03 3.67 -12.14
CA CYS A 2 6.14 3.47 -10.99
C CYS A 2 5.53 2.08 -11.11
N GLU A 3 5.61 1.27 -10.06
CA GLU A 3 5.00 -0.05 -9.97
C GLU A 3 4.10 -0.10 -8.73
N GLY A 4 2.93 -0.73 -8.87
CA GLY A 4 2.05 -0.99 -7.73
C GLY A 4 2.57 -2.18 -6.93
N VAL A 5 2.72 -2.01 -5.62
CA VAL A 5 3.20 -3.07 -4.72
C VAL A 5 2.08 -3.78 -3.96
N ASP A 6 0.88 -3.19 -3.97
CA ASP A 6 -0.29 -3.65 -3.22
C ASP A 6 -1.07 -4.76 -3.94
N LEU A 7 -1.81 -5.53 -3.15
CA LEU A 7 -2.74 -6.55 -3.61
C LEU A 7 -4.15 -5.97 -3.67
N SER A 8 -4.82 -6.17 -4.80
CA SER A 8 -6.18 -5.66 -5.01
C SER A 8 -7.11 -6.77 -5.46
N ARG A 9 -7.31 -6.93 -6.78
CA ARG A 9 -8.14 -8.00 -7.35
C ARG A 9 -7.28 -8.92 -8.20
N PRO A 10 -7.60 -10.24 -8.28
CA PRO A 10 -6.88 -11.15 -9.16
C PRO A 10 -6.85 -10.69 -10.62
N ALA A 11 -7.89 -9.98 -11.09
CA ALA A 11 -7.95 -9.45 -12.44
C ALA A 11 -7.11 -8.19 -12.69
N THR A 12 -6.61 -7.50 -11.66
CA THR A 12 -5.85 -6.25 -11.84
C THR A 12 -4.66 -6.40 -12.81
N PRO A 13 -3.88 -7.49 -12.79
CA PRO A 13 -2.79 -7.70 -13.74
C PRO A 13 -3.23 -8.13 -15.15
N ALA A 14 -4.51 -8.41 -15.40
CA ALA A 14 -4.98 -8.96 -16.68
C ALA A 14 -4.72 -8.03 -17.86
N GLU A 15 -5.01 -6.74 -17.72
CA GLU A 15 -4.84 -5.77 -18.80
C GLU A 15 -3.36 -5.53 -19.14
N PRO A 16 -2.45 -5.27 -18.17
CA PRO A 16 -1.02 -5.16 -18.48
C PRO A 16 -0.42 -6.44 -19.10
N LEU A 17 -0.89 -7.63 -18.67
CA LEU A 17 -0.49 -8.90 -19.28
C LEU A 17 -1.01 -9.01 -20.72
N ARG A 18 -2.28 -8.68 -20.96
CA ARG A 18 -2.87 -8.67 -22.30
C ARG A 18 -2.08 -7.74 -23.23
N SER A 19 -1.84 -6.50 -22.83
CA SER A 19 -1.06 -5.54 -23.64
C SER A 19 0.37 -6.03 -23.93
N TYR A 20 0.96 -6.83 -23.05
CA TYR A 20 2.25 -7.46 -23.30
C TYR A 20 2.15 -8.53 -24.38
N PHE A 21 1.19 -9.46 -24.26
CA PHE A 21 0.98 -10.54 -25.24
C PHE A 21 0.52 -10.04 -26.61
N GLU A 22 -0.26 -8.96 -26.69
CA GLU A 22 -0.62 -8.32 -27.97
C GLU A 22 0.60 -7.89 -28.78
N ARG A 23 1.76 -7.65 -28.14
CA ARG A 23 3.01 -7.30 -28.82
C ARG A 23 3.88 -8.50 -29.17
N VAL A 24 3.94 -9.51 -28.31
CA VAL A 24 4.93 -10.62 -28.44
C VAL A 24 4.33 -11.93 -28.94
N ASP A 25 3.03 -12.14 -28.72
CA ASP A 25 2.30 -13.33 -29.16
C ASP A 25 0.78 -13.08 -29.20
N PRO A 26 0.30 -12.41 -30.28
CA PRO A 26 -1.12 -12.12 -30.44
C PRO A 26 -1.99 -13.38 -30.44
N SER A 27 -1.46 -14.51 -30.91
CA SER A 27 -2.20 -15.78 -30.95
C SER A 27 -2.53 -16.31 -29.55
N PHE A 28 -1.68 -16.03 -28.57
CA PHE A 28 -1.90 -16.42 -27.18
C PHE A 28 -2.96 -15.54 -26.49
N VAL A 29 -3.18 -14.31 -26.96
CA VAL A 29 -4.24 -13.43 -26.43
C VAL A 29 -5.62 -14.11 -26.53
N ASP A 30 -5.84 -14.85 -27.61
CA ASP A 30 -7.09 -15.56 -27.89
C ASP A 30 -7.16 -16.95 -27.24
N SER A 31 -6.09 -17.43 -26.60
CA SER A 31 -5.98 -18.80 -26.06
C SER A 31 -6.83 -19.06 -24.80
N GLY A 32 -7.38 -18.02 -24.17
CA GLY A 32 -8.34 -18.12 -23.07
C GLY A 32 -7.83 -17.82 -21.65
N PRO A 33 -6.58 -18.12 -21.21
CA PRO A 33 -6.10 -17.77 -19.88
C PRO A 33 -6.20 -16.28 -19.54
N LEU A 34 -5.82 -15.40 -20.47
CA LEU A 34 -5.90 -13.94 -20.29
C LEU A 34 -7.34 -13.46 -20.16
N ALA A 35 -8.24 -13.98 -21.02
CA ALA A 35 -9.66 -13.66 -20.96
C ALA A 35 -10.30 -14.13 -19.65
N ARG A 36 -9.99 -15.36 -19.19
CA ARG A 36 -10.45 -15.87 -17.89
C ARG A 36 -9.96 -14.97 -16.76
N LEU A 37 -8.68 -14.60 -16.75
CA LEU A 37 -8.11 -13.74 -15.71
C LEU A 37 -8.86 -12.41 -15.57
N ALA A 38 -9.28 -11.81 -16.69
CA ALA A 38 -10.01 -10.55 -16.71
C ALA A 38 -11.42 -10.62 -16.08
N THR A 39 -12.00 -11.82 -15.93
CA THR A 39 -13.36 -11.99 -15.39
C THR A 39 -13.43 -12.05 -13.86
N PHE A 40 -12.31 -12.17 -13.15
CA PHE A 40 -12.33 -12.40 -11.71
C PHE A 40 -12.54 -11.11 -10.89
N GLY A 41 -13.65 -11.08 -10.16
CA GLY A 41 -13.98 -10.01 -9.21
C GLY A 41 -13.60 -10.31 -7.75
N THR A 42 -13.90 -9.37 -6.87
CA THR A 42 -13.90 -9.58 -5.41
C THR A 42 -15.25 -10.14 -4.99
N SER A 43 -15.29 -11.31 -4.38
CA SER A 43 -16.52 -11.96 -3.87
C SER A 43 -16.20 -12.76 -2.59
N SER A 44 -17.22 -13.26 -1.89
CA SER A 44 -17.09 -14.14 -0.69
C SER A 44 -17.88 -15.46 -0.85
N GLY A 45 -17.36 -16.59 -0.35
CA GLY A 45 -18.06 -17.89 -0.28
C GLY A 45 -17.47 -19.03 -1.16
N PRO A 46 -18.10 -20.21 -1.26
CA PRO A 46 -17.57 -21.38 -1.98
C PRO A 46 -17.32 -21.18 -3.48
N VAL A 47 -18.09 -20.28 -4.09
CA VAL A 47 -17.91 -19.86 -5.49
C VAL A 47 -16.57 -19.12 -5.68
N VAL A 48 -16.07 -18.47 -4.62
CA VAL A 48 -14.81 -17.72 -4.65
C VAL A 48 -13.61 -18.64 -4.66
N GLU A 49 -13.60 -19.71 -3.86
CA GLU A 49 -12.46 -20.63 -3.84
C GLU A 49 -12.20 -21.22 -5.23
N ARG A 50 -13.28 -21.65 -5.93
CA ARG A 50 -13.17 -22.09 -7.32
C ARG A 50 -12.64 -20.97 -8.24
N ALA A 51 -13.15 -19.75 -8.12
CA ALA A 51 -12.66 -18.62 -8.90
C ALA A 51 -11.18 -18.30 -8.62
N LEU A 52 -10.72 -18.38 -7.36
CA LEU A 52 -9.32 -18.17 -6.99
C LEU A 52 -8.41 -19.29 -7.51
N ASP A 53 -8.89 -20.53 -7.52
CA ASP A 53 -8.19 -21.67 -8.12
C ASP A 53 -8.05 -21.47 -9.65
N GLU A 54 -9.13 -21.09 -10.32
CA GLU A 54 -9.14 -20.80 -11.76
C GLU A 54 -8.23 -19.61 -12.12
N ALA A 55 -8.21 -18.55 -11.31
CA ALA A 55 -7.30 -17.41 -11.48
C ALA A 55 -5.83 -17.83 -11.29
N THR A 56 -5.56 -18.66 -10.28
CA THR A 56 -4.22 -19.21 -10.02
C THR A 56 -3.78 -20.10 -11.19
N ALA A 57 -4.67 -20.94 -11.73
CA ALA A 57 -4.40 -21.79 -12.88
C ALA A 57 -4.16 -20.97 -14.15
N ALA A 58 -4.94 -19.91 -14.39
CA ALA A 58 -4.72 -18.99 -15.50
C ALA A 58 -3.34 -18.32 -15.40
N ALA A 59 -2.95 -17.83 -14.21
CA ALA A 59 -1.63 -17.25 -14.00
C ALA A 59 -0.48 -18.25 -14.23
N ARG A 60 -0.65 -19.53 -13.86
CA ARG A 60 0.31 -20.60 -14.15
C ARG A 60 0.45 -20.86 -15.64
N ALA A 61 -0.66 -21.01 -16.36
CA ALA A 61 -0.63 -21.22 -17.82
C ALA A 61 0.03 -20.05 -18.56
N ILE A 62 -0.19 -18.81 -18.11
CA ILE A 62 0.49 -17.64 -18.66
C ILE A 62 1.99 -17.68 -18.35
N GLU A 63 2.38 -18.02 -17.11
CA GLU A 63 3.79 -18.14 -16.73
C GLU A 63 4.52 -19.26 -17.50
N GLU A 64 3.87 -20.41 -17.71
CA GLU A 64 4.37 -21.51 -18.54
C GLU A 64 4.63 -21.01 -19.97
N ARG A 65 3.68 -20.30 -20.57
CA ARG A 65 3.88 -19.70 -21.92
C ARG A 65 5.05 -18.73 -21.96
N LEU A 66 5.22 -17.89 -20.92
CA LEU A 66 6.35 -16.96 -20.82
C LEU A 66 7.69 -17.69 -20.78
N LEU A 67 7.76 -18.83 -20.09
CA LEU A 67 8.97 -19.64 -19.96
C LEU A 67 9.28 -20.40 -21.26
N ASP A 68 8.27 -21.05 -21.85
CA ASP A 68 8.41 -21.84 -23.09
C ASP A 68 8.89 -21.01 -24.29
N SER A 69 8.65 -19.69 -24.26
CA SER A 69 9.00 -18.76 -25.34
C SER A 69 9.91 -17.62 -24.86
N GLU A 70 10.70 -17.85 -23.80
CA GLU A 70 11.53 -16.80 -23.19
C GLU A 70 12.44 -16.09 -24.19
N GLU A 71 13.24 -16.82 -24.98
CA GLU A 71 14.19 -16.23 -25.93
C GLU A 71 13.46 -15.31 -26.94
N ALA A 72 12.43 -15.84 -27.61
CA ALA A 72 11.65 -15.08 -28.58
C ALA A 72 10.97 -13.83 -27.97
N TYR A 73 10.42 -13.95 -26.76
CA TYR A 73 9.75 -12.84 -26.09
C TYR A 73 10.72 -11.78 -25.57
N VAL A 74 11.89 -12.20 -25.10
CA VAL A 74 12.96 -11.30 -24.68
C VAL A 74 13.54 -10.55 -25.87
N ASP A 75 13.71 -11.22 -27.01
CA ASP A 75 14.15 -10.56 -28.25
C ASP A 75 13.11 -9.55 -28.76
N ALA A 76 11.82 -9.87 -28.66
CA ALA A 76 10.74 -9.01 -29.15
C ALA A 76 10.45 -7.79 -28.26
N ALA A 77 10.48 -7.93 -26.94
CA ALA A 77 10.05 -6.88 -26.00
C ALA A 77 11.09 -6.48 -24.94
N GLY A 78 12.25 -7.14 -24.93
CA GLY A 78 13.31 -6.93 -23.97
C GLY A 78 13.10 -7.66 -22.65
N ARG A 79 14.22 -8.02 -21.99
CA ARG A 79 14.23 -8.78 -20.74
C ARG A 79 13.41 -8.14 -19.62
N ARG A 80 13.42 -6.81 -19.53
CA ARG A 80 12.64 -6.08 -18.53
C ARG A 80 11.13 -6.28 -18.68
N ALA A 81 10.61 -6.22 -19.90
CA ALA A 81 9.18 -6.41 -20.14
C ALA A 81 8.75 -7.85 -19.81
N TRP A 82 9.58 -8.83 -20.18
CA TRP A 82 9.37 -10.24 -19.87
C TRP A 82 9.38 -10.51 -18.36
N THR A 83 10.38 -10.01 -17.62
CA THR A 83 10.45 -10.17 -16.16
C THR A 83 9.26 -9.51 -15.47
N ARG A 84 8.81 -8.35 -15.96
CA ARG A 84 7.58 -7.68 -15.48
C ARG A 84 6.34 -8.54 -15.72
N ALA A 85 6.18 -9.15 -16.89
CA ALA A 85 5.06 -10.05 -17.16
C ALA A 85 5.04 -11.25 -16.19
N ARG A 86 6.21 -11.83 -15.89
CA ARG A 86 6.33 -12.89 -14.88
C ARG A 86 5.98 -12.41 -13.47
N HIS A 87 6.40 -11.20 -13.11
CA HIS A 87 6.04 -10.60 -11.83
C HIS A 87 4.54 -10.39 -11.71
N LEU A 88 3.86 -9.95 -12.77
CA LEU A 88 2.41 -9.82 -12.79
C LEU A 88 1.70 -11.18 -12.54
N CYS A 89 2.18 -12.28 -13.12
CA CYS A 89 1.70 -13.63 -12.79
C CYS A 89 1.91 -13.98 -11.31
N ARG A 90 3.04 -13.56 -10.71
CA ARG A 90 3.29 -13.72 -9.27
C ARG A 90 2.30 -12.91 -8.44
N VAL A 91 2.01 -11.65 -8.80
CA VAL A 91 1.05 -10.79 -8.11
C VAL A 91 -0.37 -11.38 -8.15
N VAL A 92 -0.80 -12.00 -9.26
CA VAL A 92 -2.08 -12.73 -9.30
C VAL A 92 -2.11 -13.84 -8.24
N LYS A 93 -1.06 -14.67 -8.18
CA LYS A 93 -0.96 -15.78 -7.21
C LYS A 93 -0.96 -15.28 -5.77
N GLN A 94 -0.19 -14.23 -5.47
CA GLN A 94 -0.17 -13.57 -4.15
C GLN A 94 -1.55 -13.01 -3.78
N THR A 95 -2.24 -12.38 -4.74
CA THR A 95 -3.58 -11.83 -4.51
C THR A 95 -4.57 -12.94 -4.19
N CYS A 96 -4.48 -14.08 -4.90
CA CYS A 96 -5.34 -15.24 -4.62
C CYS A 96 -5.05 -15.86 -3.25
N ASP A 97 -3.78 -16.02 -2.86
CA ASP A 97 -3.41 -16.50 -1.52
C ASP A 97 -3.93 -15.56 -0.42
N TRP A 98 -3.65 -14.25 -0.57
CA TRP A 98 -4.13 -13.24 0.34
C TRP A 98 -5.65 -13.21 0.46
N SER A 99 -6.38 -13.30 -0.66
CA SER A 99 -7.85 -13.33 -0.64
C SER A 99 -8.39 -14.51 0.16
N ARG A 100 -7.79 -15.71 0.08
CA ARG A 100 -8.19 -16.88 0.88
C ARG A 100 -8.04 -16.61 2.37
N VAL A 101 -6.90 -16.03 2.77
CA VAL A 101 -6.65 -15.70 4.18
C VAL A 101 -7.60 -14.60 4.66
N ARG A 102 -7.69 -13.49 3.92
CA ARG A 102 -8.51 -12.32 4.27
C ARG A 102 -10.00 -12.65 4.40
N HIS A 103 -10.53 -13.54 3.55
CA HIS A 103 -11.96 -13.85 3.49
C HIS A 103 -12.33 -15.17 4.17
N LYS A 104 -11.40 -15.81 4.89
CA LYS A 104 -11.67 -16.99 5.72
C LYS A 104 -12.76 -16.73 6.77
N THR A 105 -12.85 -15.48 7.24
CA THR A 105 -13.87 -15.00 8.18
C THR A 105 -14.51 -13.73 7.62
N THR A 106 -15.78 -13.51 7.95
CA THR A 106 -16.45 -12.23 7.65
C THR A 106 -15.81 -11.11 8.48
N GLY A 107 -15.55 -9.97 7.84
CA GLY A 107 -15.04 -8.77 8.51
C GLY A 107 -13.51 -8.63 8.47
N PRO A 108 -12.96 -7.73 9.32
CA PRO A 108 -11.53 -7.57 9.51
C PRO A 108 -10.81 -8.88 9.88
N ASN A 109 -9.67 -9.15 9.25
CA ASN A 109 -8.90 -10.37 9.50
C ASN A 109 -7.40 -10.01 9.67
N PRO A 110 -6.83 -10.20 10.88
CA PRO A 110 -5.43 -9.89 11.16
C PRO A 110 -4.42 -10.68 10.32
N GLU A 111 -4.67 -11.98 10.10
CA GLU A 111 -3.82 -12.82 9.25
C GLU A 111 -3.82 -12.31 7.80
N GLY A 112 -4.97 -11.84 7.32
CA GLY A 112 -5.11 -11.22 6.00
C GLY A 112 -4.30 -9.93 5.88
N MET A 113 -4.26 -9.11 6.92
CA MET A 113 -3.45 -7.88 6.93
C MET A 113 -1.95 -8.18 6.99
N ALA A 114 -1.53 -9.11 7.85
CA ALA A 114 -0.14 -9.56 7.91
C ALA A 114 0.33 -10.13 6.54
N ARG A 115 -0.52 -10.94 5.90
CA ARG A 115 -0.23 -11.51 4.57
C ARG A 115 -0.12 -10.44 3.49
N ARG A 116 -0.97 -9.41 3.54
CA ARG A 116 -0.91 -8.28 2.60
C ARG A 116 0.42 -7.57 2.69
N ASP A 117 0.83 -7.15 3.88
CA ASP A 117 2.08 -6.41 4.08
C ASP A 117 3.33 -7.26 3.78
N GLN A 118 3.25 -8.58 4.01
CA GLN A 118 4.28 -9.52 3.56
C GLN A 118 4.45 -9.51 2.05
N TYR A 119 3.36 -9.58 1.29
CA TYR A 119 3.45 -9.56 -0.16
C TYR A 119 3.80 -8.18 -0.71
N MET A 120 3.35 -7.11 -0.08
CA MET A 120 3.80 -5.75 -0.41
C MET A 120 5.31 -5.62 -0.26
N ALA A 121 5.89 -6.12 0.84
CA ALA A 121 7.34 -6.11 1.06
C ALA A 121 8.07 -6.93 -0.02
N ALA A 122 7.59 -8.14 -0.33
CA ALA A 122 8.17 -8.96 -1.40
C ALA A 122 8.11 -8.29 -2.79
N ASN A 123 7.05 -7.51 -3.05
CA ASN A 123 6.91 -6.77 -4.31
C ASN A 123 7.83 -5.55 -4.36
N VAL A 124 8.07 -4.88 -3.23
CA VAL A 124 9.13 -3.87 -3.10
C VAL A 124 10.50 -4.49 -3.35
N GLY A 125 10.79 -5.65 -2.76
CA GLY A 125 12.05 -6.38 -2.98
C GLY A 125 12.28 -6.70 -4.46
N TRP A 126 11.24 -7.18 -5.15
CA TRP A 126 11.31 -7.35 -6.61
C TRP A 126 11.62 -6.04 -7.35
N CYS A 127 11.01 -4.92 -6.95
CA CYS A 127 11.31 -3.62 -7.57
C CYS A 127 12.77 -3.20 -7.37
N VAL A 128 13.35 -3.48 -6.19
CA VAL A 128 14.79 -3.25 -5.92
C VAL A 128 15.66 -4.09 -6.85
N GLU A 129 15.35 -5.37 -7.02
CA GLU A 129 16.08 -6.27 -7.94
C GLU A 129 16.01 -5.79 -9.40
N GLN A 130 14.91 -5.15 -9.80
CA GLN A 130 14.74 -4.64 -11.16
C GLN A 130 15.34 -3.24 -11.40
N ASP A 131 15.66 -2.49 -10.35
CA ASP A 131 16.30 -1.18 -10.49
C ASP A 131 17.80 -1.37 -10.73
N PRO A 132 18.38 -0.82 -11.82
CA PRO A 132 19.81 -0.95 -12.11
C PRO A 132 20.74 -0.41 -11.01
N ASN A 133 20.24 0.48 -10.15
CA ASN A 133 20.99 1.04 -9.03
C ASN A 133 20.59 0.42 -7.68
N GLY A 134 19.65 -0.53 -7.68
CA GLY A 134 19.10 -1.14 -6.46
C GLY A 134 18.39 -0.15 -5.55
N ARG A 135 17.80 0.92 -6.09
CA ARG A 135 17.17 1.98 -5.28
C ARG A 135 15.72 2.22 -5.69
N VAL A 136 14.83 2.14 -4.71
CA VAL A 136 13.40 2.42 -4.90
C VAL A 136 12.90 3.36 -3.80
N ALA A 137 11.98 4.24 -4.18
CA ALA A 137 11.17 5.00 -3.22
C ALA A 137 9.81 4.31 -3.10
N VAL A 138 9.44 3.93 -1.88
CA VAL A 138 8.15 3.30 -1.58
C VAL A 138 7.21 4.35 -1.03
N TRP A 139 6.07 4.56 -1.69
CA TRP A 139 5.04 5.49 -1.25
C TRP A 139 3.84 4.71 -0.70
N ALA A 140 3.69 4.70 0.61
CA ALA A 140 2.58 4.05 1.30
C ALA A 140 2.25 4.77 2.61
N HIS A 141 1.12 4.41 3.23
CA HIS A 141 0.69 4.99 4.49
C HIS A 141 1.71 4.74 5.63
N ASN A 142 1.81 5.64 6.61
CA ASN A 142 2.71 5.52 7.78
C ASN A 142 2.67 4.13 8.44
N SER A 143 1.47 3.59 8.60
CA SER A 143 1.23 2.27 9.20
C SER A 143 1.86 1.11 8.42
N HIS A 144 2.08 1.28 7.11
CA HIS A 144 2.77 0.29 6.28
C HIS A 144 4.29 0.47 6.29
N VAL A 145 4.80 1.71 6.28
CA VAL A 145 6.23 1.99 6.11
C VAL A 145 7.02 2.05 7.43
N LYS A 146 6.36 2.09 8.58
CA LYS A 146 7.09 2.09 9.86
C LYS A 146 7.65 0.71 10.18
N ARG A 147 8.67 0.64 11.05
CA ARG A 147 9.13 -0.60 11.69
C ARG A 147 8.15 -1.07 12.77
N GLY A 148 8.24 -2.35 13.13
CA GLY A 148 7.39 -3.00 14.13
C GLY A 148 6.05 -3.51 13.60
N THR A 149 4.99 -3.35 14.40
CA THR A 149 3.65 -3.83 14.09
C THR A 149 2.70 -2.67 13.78
N PHE A 150 1.56 -2.94 13.16
CA PHE A 150 0.48 -1.95 13.07
C PHE A 150 0.09 -1.46 14.48
N ASP A 151 -0.29 -0.20 14.64
CA ASP A 151 -0.67 0.39 15.94
C ASP A 151 -1.73 1.49 15.75
N ASP A 152 -2.65 1.21 14.84
CA ASP A 152 -3.76 2.06 14.41
C ASP A 152 -5.07 1.75 15.17
N GLY A 153 -4.99 0.96 16.24
CA GLY A 153 -6.13 0.56 17.07
C GLY A 153 -7.10 -0.42 16.40
N GLN A 154 -6.74 -0.96 15.23
CA GLN A 154 -7.54 -1.94 14.51
C GLN A 154 -7.26 -3.36 15.01
N VAL A 155 -8.08 -4.33 14.61
CA VAL A 155 -7.94 -5.73 15.04
C VAL A 155 -6.59 -6.37 14.67
N TRP A 156 -5.84 -5.76 13.75
CA TRP A 156 -4.54 -6.22 13.26
C TRP A 156 -3.36 -5.49 13.91
N THR A 157 -3.56 -4.79 15.02
CA THR A 157 -2.55 -3.97 15.74
C THR A 157 -1.30 -4.73 16.26
N ASP A 158 -1.12 -6.00 15.89
CA ASP A 158 0.08 -6.78 16.20
C ASP A 158 0.67 -7.47 14.96
N ALA A 159 0.07 -7.26 13.78
CA ALA A 159 0.62 -7.74 12.53
C ALA A 159 1.89 -6.96 12.18
N ALA A 160 2.92 -7.66 11.70
CA ALA A 160 4.13 -7.00 11.21
C ALA A 160 3.80 -6.14 9.98
N THR A 161 4.32 -4.92 9.97
CA THR A 161 4.15 -3.99 8.85
C THR A 161 5.05 -4.38 7.68
N MET A 162 4.79 -3.82 6.50
CA MET A 162 5.69 -3.91 5.36
C MET A 162 7.08 -3.36 5.71
N GLY A 163 7.15 -2.23 6.44
CA GLY A 163 8.39 -1.59 6.85
C GLY A 163 9.22 -2.44 7.81
N GLU A 164 8.60 -3.23 8.68
CA GLU A 164 9.30 -4.22 9.50
C GLU A 164 9.94 -5.31 8.64
N GLN A 165 9.23 -5.81 7.64
CA GLN A 165 9.78 -6.84 6.75
C GLN A 165 10.91 -6.30 5.88
N LEU A 166 10.76 -5.08 5.36
CA LEU A 166 11.82 -4.40 4.62
C LEU A 166 13.03 -4.09 5.49
N ALA A 167 12.84 -3.71 6.75
CA ALA A 167 13.94 -3.51 7.69
C ALA A 167 14.71 -4.81 7.97
N ARG A 168 14.01 -5.96 8.06
CA ARG A 168 14.67 -7.27 8.22
C ARG A 168 15.45 -7.69 6.99
N GLU A 169 14.92 -7.41 5.80
CA GLU A 169 15.54 -7.80 4.53
C GLU A 169 16.72 -6.90 4.15
N PHE A 170 16.57 -5.57 4.30
CA PHE A 170 17.53 -4.59 3.82
C PHE A 170 18.38 -3.96 4.93
N GLY A 171 18.07 -4.18 6.20
CA GLY A 171 18.83 -3.64 7.33
C GLY A 171 18.99 -2.13 7.25
N ASP A 172 20.24 -1.66 7.33
CA ASP A 172 20.59 -0.23 7.26
C ASP A 172 20.32 0.40 5.88
N CYS A 173 20.07 -0.40 4.85
CA CYS A 173 19.67 0.10 3.53
C CYS A 173 18.18 0.47 3.47
N TYR A 174 17.40 0.15 4.51
CA TYR A 174 16.01 0.61 4.65
C TYR A 174 15.94 1.90 5.45
N THR A 175 15.29 2.93 4.89
CA THR A 175 15.01 4.20 5.58
C THR A 175 13.53 4.52 5.49
N SER A 176 12.85 4.63 6.64
CA SER A 176 11.44 4.98 6.72
C SER A 176 11.26 6.45 7.11
N VAL A 177 10.43 7.16 6.33
CA VAL A 177 10.05 8.54 6.62
C VAL A 177 8.54 8.59 6.80
N GLY A 178 8.10 8.95 8.01
CA GLY A 178 6.69 9.15 8.35
C GLY A 178 6.26 10.60 8.13
N PHE A 179 4.95 10.82 8.14
CA PHE A 179 4.34 12.13 8.05
C PHE A 179 3.43 12.40 9.24
N ASP A 180 3.44 13.61 9.77
CA ASP A 180 2.45 14.06 10.75
C ASP A 180 1.89 15.44 10.33
N VAL A 181 0.66 15.73 10.75
CA VAL A 181 -0.03 16.97 10.37
C VAL A 181 -0.71 17.60 11.58
N GLY A 182 -0.53 18.89 11.81
CA GLY A 182 -1.19 19.59 12.90
C GLY A 182 -2.69 19.76 12.65
N ARG A 183 -3.02 20.63 11.69
CA ARG A 183 -4.39 21.09 11.38
C ARG A 183 -4.66 21.01 9.88
N GLY A 184 -5.89 21.30 9.47
CA GLY A 184 -6.18 21.57 8.07
C GLY A 184 -7.32 20.73 7.54
N ARG A 185 -7.17 20.26 6.31
CA ARG A 185 -8.24 19.57 5.58
C ARG A 185 -7.68 18.40 4.78
N PHE A 186 -8.46 17.33 4.68
CA PHE A 186 -8.08 16.10 3.99
C PHE A 186 -9.30 15.49 3.31
N ARG A 187 -9.10 14.38 2.59
CA ARG A 187 -10.17 13.58 2.01
C ARG A 187 -10.16 12.16 2.56
N ALA A 188 -11.34 11.62 2.87
CA ALA A 188 -11.54 10.24 3.30
C ALA A 188 -12.94 9.75 2.92
N ALA A 189 -13.18 8.44 2.96
CA ALA A 189 -14.54 7.90 2.95
C ALA A 189 -15.17 8.08 4.33
N GLU A 190 -16.46 8.42 4.39
CA GLU A 190 -17.17 8.60 5.66
C GLU A 190 -17.59 7.24 6.24
N ALA A 191 -17.35 7.03 7.54
CA ALA A 191 -17.79 5.82 8.22
C ALA A 191 -19.32 5.74 8.25
N GLY A 192 -19.88 4.55 8.01
CA GLY A 192 -21.33 4.33 8.04
C GLY A 192 -22.09 4.79 6.79
N GLU A 193 -21.48 5.54 5.88
CA GLU A 193 -22.08 5.85 4.59
C GLU A 193 -21.93 4.70 3.60
N THR A 194 -23.05 4.28 3.02
CA THR A 194 -23.11 3.28 1.94
C THR A 194 -23.10 3.91 0.55
N ASP A 195 -23.17 5.23 0.49
CA ASP A 195 -23.40 5.97 -0.73
C ASP A 195 -22.06 6.14 -1.45
N ASN A 196 -21.96 5.62 -2.69
CA ASN A 196 -20.74 5.59 -3.51
C ASN A 196 -20.23 6.98 -3.97
N ASN A 197 -20.50 8.06 -3.22
CA ASN A 197 -20.08 9.43 -3.55
C ASN A 197 -18.56 9.66 -3.42
N GLY A 198 -17.79 8.64 -3.07
CA GLY A 198 -16.34 8.68 -2.98
C GLY A 198 -15.83 9.55 -1.82
N PRO A 199 -14.50 9.77 -1.74
CA PRO A 199 -13.91 10.50 -0.62
C PRO A 199 -14.37 11.96 -0.54
N ARG A 200 -14.92 12.35 0.62
CA ARG A 200 -15.38 13.71 0.94
C ARG A 200 -14.30 14.48 1.69
N GLN A 201 -14.49 15.80 1.81
CA GLN A 201 -13.56 16.64 2.54
C GLN A 201 -13.92 16.74 4.02
N PHE A 202 -12.93 16.55 4.88
CA PHE A 202 -13.04 16.72 6.32
C PHE A 202 -12.01 17.74 6.82
N ALA A 203 -12.20 18.19 8.06
CA ALA A 203 -11.28 19.11 8.72
C ALA A 203 -10.57 18.42 9.89
N LEU A 204 -9.28 18.68 10.03
CA LEU A 204 -8.52 18.44 11.26
C LEU A 204 -8.56 19.73 12.07
N GLY A 205 -9.22 19.66 13.22
CA GLY A 205 -9.17 20.70 14.25
C GLY A 205 -7.81 20.73 14.95
N GLU A 206 -7.77 21.44 16.09
CA GLU A 206 -6.57 21.49 16.91
C GLU A 206 -6.08 20.07 17.29
N PRO A 207 -4.76 19.83 17.30
CA PRO A 207 -4.19 18.61 17.86
C PRO A 207 -4.66 18.41 19.30
N ALA A 208 -4.91 17.16 19.69
CA ALA A 208 -5.33 16.87 21.05
C ALA A 208 -4.15 17.08 22.02
N ASP A 209 -4.43 17.65 23.19
CA ASP A 209 -3.42 17.85 24.23
C ASP A 209 -2.73 16.54 24.61
N GLY A 210 -1.43 16.62 24.92
CA GLY A 210 -0.62 15.46 25.30
C GLY A 210 -0.23 14.54 24.13
N THR A 211 -0.56 14.88 22.89
CA THR A 211 -0.08 14.15 21.70
C THR A 211 1.27 14.68 21.22
N ALA A 212 2.05 13.85 20.52
CA ALA A 212 3.27 14.31 19.86
C ALA A 212 2.94 15.34 18.78
N THR A 213 1.80 15.18 18.07
CA THR A 213 1.31 16.19 17.12
C THR A 213 1.13 17.56 17.76
N ALA A 214 0.55 17.65 18.98
CA ALA A 214 0.42 18.93 19.67
C ALA A 214 1.77 19.56 20.01
N GLN A 215 2.74 18.74 20.41
CA GLN A 215 4.10 19.21 20.68
C GLN A 215 4.79 19.70 19.40
N PHE A 216 4.63 18.97 18.29
CA PHE A 216 5.20 19.35 16.99
C PHE A 216 4.57 20.62 16.42
N ASP A 217 3.26 20.78 16.57
CA ASP A 217 2.52 21.96 16.16
C ASP A 217 2.94 23.23 16.92
N ALA A 218 3.41 23.08 18.16
CA ALA A 218 3.93 24.18 18.97
C ALA A 218 5.34 24.66 18.57
N VAL A 219 6.11 23.88 17.81
CA VAL A 219 7.49 24.23 17.41
C VAL A 219 7.51 25.36 16.37
N GLY A 220 6.58 25.34 15.42
CA GLY A 220 6.56 26.32 14.34
C GLY A 220 5.49 26.04 13.28
N ASN A 221 5.25 27.05 12.44
CA ASN A 221 4.19 27.04 11.44
C ASN A 221 4.64 26.66 10.02
N THR A 222 5.92 26.32 9.83
CA THR A 222 6.47 25.87 8.54
C THR A 222 6.73 24.36 8.57
N PRO A 223 6.74 23.67 7.41
CA PRO A 223 7.14 22.27 7.35
C PRO A 223 8.56 22.04 7.84
N TRP A 224 8.78 20.99 8.62
CA TRP A 224 10.10 20.61 9.12
C TRP A 224 10.23 19.08 9.26
N LEU A 225 11.46 18.58 9.18
CA LEU A 225 11.78 17.16 9.29
C LEU A 225 12.50 16.90 10.62
N LEU A 226 11.95 16.00 11.43
CA LEU A 226 12.66 15.42 12.57
C LEU A 226 13.58 14.31 12.08
N ASP A 227 14.89 14.43 12.29
CA ASP A 227 15.79 13.28 12.22
C ASP A 227 15.64 12.47 13.50
N VAL A 228 14.82 11.41 13.44
CA VAL A 228 14.47 10.59 14.61
C VAL A 228 15.69 9.82 15.10
N ARG A 229 16.59 9.39 14.21
CA ARG A 229 17.81 8.68 14.59
C ARG A 229 18.74 9.57 15.39
N ALA A 230 18.98 10.79 14.91
CA ALA A 230 19.77 11.77 15.64
C ALA A 230 19.13 12.14 16.98
N ALA A 231 17.80 12.32 17.00
CA ALA A 231 17.06 12.62 18.23
C ALA A 231 17.10 11.47 19.26
N ALA A 232 17.03 10.21 18.82
CA ALA A 232 17.11 9.03 19.69
C ALA A 232 18.49 8.82 20.33
N ALA A 233 19.55 9.40 19.74
CA ALA A 233 20.87 9.44 20.34
C ALA A 233 20.93 10.38 21.56
N ASP A 234 20.07 11.41 21.64
CA ASP A 234 19.98 12.31 22.79
C ASP A 234 19.28 11.62 23.99
N PRO A 235 19.96 11.45 25.14
CA PRO A 235 19.37 10.82 26.32
C PRO A 235 18.09 11.48 26.82
N ARG A 236 17.88 12.78 26.55
CA ARG A 236 16.68 13.51 26.97
C ARG A 236 15.44 13.13 26.19
N LEU A 237 15.61 12.67 24.94
CA LEU A 237 14.51 12.35 24.02
C LEU A 237 14.33 10.85 23.83
N ARG A 238 15.37 10.05 24.10
CA ARG A 238 15.39 8.60 23.84
C ARG A 238 14.17 7.87 24.41
N ASP A 239 13.85 8.06 25.68
CA ASP A 239 12.76 7.33 26.31
C ASP A 239 11.41 7.78 25.77
N TRP A 240 11.26 9.08 25.50
CA TRP A 240 10.04 9.64 24.91
C TRP A 240 9.81 9.12 23.48
N LEU A 241 10.86 9.06 22.65
CA LEU A 241 10.79 8.54 21.27
C LEU A 241 10.51 7.03 21.20
N ASN A 242 11.00 6.25 22.16
CA ASN A 242 10.76 4.80 22.21
C ASN A 242 9.42 4.42 22.87
N THR A 243 8.82 5.32 23.63
CA THR A 243 7.48 5.13 24.18
C THR A 243 6.44 5.42 23.09
N PRO A 244 5.35 4.62 22.98
CA PRO A 244 4.29 4.92 22.02
C PRO A 244 3.72 6.33 22.19
N GLN A 245 3.92 7.15 21.16
CA GLN A 245 3.39 8.50 21.05
C GLN A 245 2.18 8.54 20.14
N ARG A 246 1.35 9.57 20.31
CA ARG A 246 0.20 9.83 19.45
C ARG A 246 0.55 10.82 18.35
N ILE A 247 0.51 10.36 17.10
CA ILE A 247 0.64 11.20 15.89
C ILE A 247 -0.60 11.07 15.02
N ARG A 248 -0.98 12.08 14.23
CA ARG A 248 -2.22 12.02 13.44
C ARG A 248 -2.19 10.85 12.47
N TRP A 249 -3.36 10.23 12.37
CA TRP A 249 -3.60 9.09 11.49
C TRP A 249 -4.99 9.21 10.93
N VAL A 250 -5.08 9.16 9.60
CA VAL A 250 -6.36 9.08 8.91
C VAL A 250 -6.24 7.96 7.90
N GLY A 251 -6.96 6.87 8.15
CA GLY A 251 -7.07 5.76 7.20
C GLY A 251 -7.96 6.11 6.01
N THR A 252 -8.27 5.10 5.20
CA THR A 252 -9.20 5.25 4.07
C THR A 252 -10.59 5.70 4.52
N VAL A 253 -11.02 5.26 5.70
CA VAL A 253 -12.32 5.57 6.31
C VAL A 253 -12.11 6.49 7.51
N TYR A 254 -12.94 7.51 7.60
CA TYR A 254 -12.94 8.51 8.65
C TYR A 254 -14.32 8.59 9.32
N ASP A 255 -14.32 8.51 10.64
CA ASP A 255 -15.52 8.71 11.45
C ASP A 255 -15.49 10.14 12.03
N PRO A 256 -16.36 11.05 11.54
CA PRO A 256 -16.42 12.42 12.05
C PRO A 256 -16.90 12.52 13.50
N ASP A 257 -17.61 11.51 14.00
CA ASP A 257 -18.14 11.47 15.37
C ASP A 257 -17.11 10.86 16.36
N ALA A 258 -16.06 10.20 15.85
CA ALA A 258 -14.98 9.64 16.65
C ALA A 258 -13.57 10.19 16.27
N PRO A 259 -13.36 11.52 16.26
CA PRO A 259 -12.08 12.12 15.84
C PRO A 259 -10.90 11.74 16.73
N GLY A 260 -11.16 11.25 17.95
CA GLY A 260 -10.14 10.73 18.86
C GLY A 260 -9.44 9.46 18.39
N GLN A 261 -10.06 8.70 17.47
CA GLN A 261 -9.49 7.49 16.86
C GLN A 261 -8.46 7.80 15.75
N GLN A 262 -8.25 9.08 15.45
CA GLN A 262 -7.46 9.54 14.30
C GLN A 262 -5.99 9.79 14.68
N TYR A 263 -5.44 8.84 15.44
CA TYR A 263 -4.06 8.85 15.90
C TYR A 263 -3.48 7.44 15.85
N LEU A 264 -2.27 7.30 15.31
CA LEU A 264 -1.44 6.14 15.59
C LEU A 264 -0.94 6.26 17.02
N GLN A 265 -0.79 5.13 17.71
CA GLN A 265 -0.11 5.07 18.99
C GLN A 265 1.18 4.27 18.83
N THR A 266 2.25 4.95 18.39
CA THR A 266 3.46 4.30 17.88
C THR A 266 4.73 4.87 18.50
N PRO A 267 5.75 4.05 18.82
CA PRO A 267 7.10 4.56 19.06
C PRO A 267 7.56 5.34 17.83
N LEU A 268 8.01 6.58 18.02
CA LEU A 268 8.49 7.40 16.90
C LEU A 268 9.75 6.81 16.27
N THR A 269 10.51 6.00 17.03
CA THR A 269 11.64 5.20 16.53
C THR A 269 11.24 4.11 15.53
N GLY A 270 9.95 3.89 15.29
CA GLY A 270 9.47 3.15 14.11
C GLY A 270 9.83 3.82 12.78
N PHE A 271 10.16 5.12 12.81
CA PHE A 271 10.63 5.91 11.67
C PHE A 271 12.08 6.35 11.84
N ASP A 272 12.80 6.51 10.71
CA ASP A 272 14.12 7.15 10.71
C ASP A 272 14.00 8.69 10.62
N GLY A 273 12.91 9.17 10.02
CA GLY A 273 12.57 10.58 10.00
C GLY A 273 11.05 10.81 10.04
N LEU A 274 10.63 11.97 10.54
CA LEU A 274 9.22 12.35 10.58
C LEU A 274 9.04 13.76 10.02
N LEU A 275 8.36 13.89 8.88
CA LEU A 275 8.02 15.18 8.30
C LEU A 275 6.74 15.71 8.93
N PHE A 276 6.82 16.87 9.59
CA PHE A 276 5.67 17.55 10.15
C PHE A 276 5.18 18.66 9.23
N LEU A 277 3.86 18.70 9.02
CA LEU A 277 3.15 19.75 8.31
C LEU A 277 2.21 20.46 9.28
N SER A 278 2.43 21.74 9.56
CA SER A 278 1.54 22.52 10.44
C SER A 278 0.10 22.57 9.93
N ARG A 279 -0.08 22.63 8.60
CA ARG A 279 -1.39 22.70 7.95
C ARG A 279 -1.42 21.92 6.65
N SER A 280 -2.46 21.10 6.47
CA SER A 280 -2.79 20.44 5.20
C SER A 280 -3.92 21.14 4.43
N THR A 281 -3.92 20.93 3.12
CA THR A 281 -5.05 21.22 2.22
C THR A 281 -5.55 19.90 1.62
N PRO A 282 -6.84 19.78 1.28
CA PRO A 282 -7.36 18.52 0.77
C PRO A 282 -6.75 18.22 -0.59
N SER A 283 -6.54 16.93 -0.87
CA SER A 283 -6.09 16.51 -2.19
C SER A 283 -7.12 16.92 -3.25
N ARG A 284 -6.62 17.22 -4.46
CA ARG A 284 -7.44 17.46 -5.66
C ARG A 284 -7.45 16.17 -6.49
N PRO A 285 -8.56 15.42 -6.50
CA PRO A 285 -8.72 14.35 -7.46
C PRO A 285 -8.53 14.90 -8.86
N LEU A 286 -7.76 14.20 -9.69
CA LEU A 286 -7.78 14.45 -11.12
C LEU A 286 -9.15 13.93 -11.59
N GLY A 287 -10.01 14.84 -12.04
CA GLY A 287 -11.32 14.44 -12.55
C GLY A 287 -11.14 13.45 -13.70
N ALA A 288 -12.11 12.53 -13.87
CA ALA A 288 -12.36 12.05 -15.22
C ALA A 288 -12.67 13.30 -16.05
N SER A 289 -11.87 13.56 -17.08
CA SER A 289 -12.17 14.63 -18.04
C SER A 289 -13.57 14.39 -18.61
N GLY A 290 -14.52 15.19 -18.15
CA GLY A 290 -15.90 15.25 -18.60
C GLY A 290 -16.46 16.59 -18.13
N GLU A 291 -16.84 17.42 -19.10
CA GLU A 291 -17.47 18.74 -19.01
C GLU A 291 -18.56 18.80 -17.91
N SER A 292 -18.72 19.90 -17.16
CA SER A 292 -19.06 21.22 -17.69
C SER A 292 -18.36 22.36 -16.93
N ARG A 293 -17.72 23.24 -17.69
CA ARG A 293 -17.92 24.66 -17.47
C ARG A 293 -19.26 24.97 -18.11
N ASP A 294 -20.23 25.40 -17.33
CA ASP A 294 -21.24 26.33 -17.84
C ASP A 294 -21.74 27.21 -16.70
N SER A 295 -21.59 28.51 -16.96
CA SER A 295 -22.14 29.74 -16.35
C SER A 295 -22.21 29.85 -14.83
#